data_AF-A0A7Z0LEQ6-F1
#
_entry.id   AF-A0A7Z0LEQ6-F1
#
_cell.length_a   1.000
_cell.length_b   1.000
_cell.length_c   1.000
_cell.angle_alpha   90.00
_cell.angle_beta   90.00
_cell.angle_gamma   90.00
#
_symmetry.space_group_name_H-M   'P 1'
#
loop_
_entity.id
_entity.type
_entity.pdbx_description
1 polymer ?
#
loop_
_entity_poly.entity_id
_entity_poly.type
_entity_poly.pdbx_seq_one_letter_code
_entity_poly.pdbx_strand_id
1 'polypeptide(L)'
;DGEQVESKEVSASDNWSYEFTNLPKFKDGKEVSYTVTENQVDGYTPEITGYNITNKYTPEVTNVSGVKTWEDNNNQDGKRPEKITVNLLVDGEQVDSKEVSASDNWSYEFTNLPK
;
A
#
# COMPACT_ATOMS: atom_id res chain seq x y z
N ASP A 1 -20.03 -24.21 4.65
CA ASP A 1 -18.85 -24.79 3.99
C ASP A 1 -18.28 -23.96 2.83
N GLY A 2 -18.66 -22.68 2.66
CA GLY A 2 -17.88 -21.68 1.91
C GLY A 2 -17.56 -22.02 0.43
N GLU A 3 -18.34 -22.90 -0.20
CA GLU A 3 -18.11 -23.36 -1.55
C GLU A 3 -18.48 -22.27 -2.57
N GLN A 4 -17.56 -21.93 -3.46
CA GLN A 4 -17.85 -21.04 -4.57
C GLN A 4 -18.76 -21.75 -5.57
N VAL A 5 -19.94 -21.20 -5.82
CA VAL A 5 -20.94 -21.77 -6.73
C VAL A 5 -21.12 -20.98 -8.02
N GLU A 6 -20.72 -19.70 -8.04
CA GLU A 6 -20.83 -18.82 -9.19
C GLU A 6 -19.78 -17.69 -9.11
N SER A 7 -19.48 -17.06 -10.24
CA SER A 7 -18.64 -15.87 -10.33
C SER A 7 -19.13 -14.97 -11.47
N LYS A 8 -18.96 -13.66 -11.32
CA LYS A 8 -19.31 -12.67 -12.34
C LYS A 8 -18.18 -11.66 -12.47
N GLU A 9 -17.73 -11.42 -13.70
CA GLU A 9 -16.89 -10.26 -14.01
C GLU A 9 -17.78 -9.02 -14.06
N VAL A 10 -17.32 -7.94 -13.44
CA VAL A 10 -18.06 -6.69 -13.30
C VAL A 10 -17.16 -5.56 -13.74
N SER A 11 -17.71 -4.64 -14.53
CA SER A 11 -16.95 -3.54 -15.10
C SER A 11 -17.74 -2.23 -15.05
N ALA A 12 -17.12 -1.15 -15.55
CA ALA A 12 -17.78 0.13 -15.69
C ALA A 12 -19.03 0.06 -16.61
N SER A 13 -19.05 -0.82 -17.63
CA SER A 13 -20.24 -0.96 -18.49
C SER A 13 -21.44 -1.56 -17.76
N ASP A 14 -21.20 -2.29 -16.67
CA ASP A 14 -22.24 -2.84 -15.79
C ASP A 14 -22.65 -1.84 -14.69
N ASN A 15 -22.11 -0.61 -14.72
CA ASN A 15 -22.22 0.37 -13.65
C ASN A 15 -21.80 -0.20 -12.29
N TRP A 16 -20.81 -1.10 -12.26
CA TRP A 16 -20.35 -1.79 -11.05
C TRP A 16 -21.43 -2.58 -10.32
N SER A 17 -22.48 -3.00 -11.02
CA SER A 17 -23.58 -3.79 -10.48
C SER A 17 -23.47 -5.26 -10.88
N TYR A 18 -23.89 -6.15 -9.99
CA TYR A 18 -23.93 -7.59 -10.24
C TYR A 18 -25.17 -8.22 -9.63
N GLU A 19 -25.55 -9.37 -10.18
CA GLU A 19 -26.73 -10.12 -9.76
C GLU A 19 -26.46 -11.60 -10.02
N PHE A 20 -26.87 -12.44 -9.07
CA PHE A 20 -26.93 -13.89 -9.20
C PHE A 20 -28.40 -14.31 -9.06
N THR A 21 -28.93 -14.99 -10.08
CA THR A 21 -30.35 -15.37 -10.14
C THR A 21 -30.49 -16.89 -10.11
N ASN A 22 -31.70 -17.37 -9.78
CA ASN A 22 -32.01 -18.81 -9.76
C ASN A 22 -31.19 -19.65 -8.75
N LEU A 23 -30.75 -19.03 -7.64
CA LEU A 23 -30.04 -19.72 -6.57
C LEU A 23 -31.01 -20.50 -5.64
N PRO A 24 -30.72 -21.76 -5.27
CA PRO A 24 -31.59 -22.57 -4.43
C PRO A 24 -31.67 -22.02 -2.99
N LYS A 25 -32.90 -21.83 -2.48
CA LYS A 25 -33.08 -21.43 -1.07
C LYS A 25 -32.77 -22.57 -0.09
N PHE A 26 -32.96 -23.82 -0.51
CA PHE A 26 -32.72 -24.99 0.31
C PHE A 26 -31.85 -26.01 -0.43
N LYS A 27 -30.88 -26.60 0.29
CA LYS A 27 -30.06 -27.74 -0.17
C LYS A 27 -30.20 -28.84 0.89
N ASP A 28 -30.65 -30.01 0.47
CA ASP A 28 -30.89 -31.18 1.35
C ASP A 28 -31.78 -30.86 2.58
N GLY A 29 -32.83 -30.07 2.35
CA GLY A 29 -33.78 -29.68 3.40
C GLY A 29 -33.27 -28.62 4.40
N LYS A 30 -32.07 -28.06 4.19
CA LYS A 30 -31.49 -26.97 5.00
C LYS A 30 -31.45 -25.67 4.20
N GLU A 31 -31.75 -24.55 4.84
CA GLU A 31 -31.66 -23.23 4.21
C GLU A 31 -30.20 -22.91 3.88
N VAL A 32 -29.98 -22.38 2.67
CA VAL A 32 -28.65 -21.99 2.20
C VAL A 32 -28.38 -20.54 2.60
N SER A 33 -27.25 -20.32 3.26
CA SER A 33 -26.74 -18.98 3.53
C SER A 33 -25.72 -18.60 2.46
N TYR A 34 -26.02 -17.55 1.70
CA TYR A 34 -25.13 -17.04 0.65
C TYR A 34 -24.26 -15.90 1.18
N THR A 35 -23.02 -15.88 0.73
CA THR A 35 -22.05 -14.81 0.96
C THR A 35 -21.38 -14.47 -0.36
N VAL A 36 -20.85 -13.26 -0.46
CA VAL A 36 -20.04 -12.82 -1.60
C VAL A 36 -18.60 -12.59 -1.16
N THR A 37 -17.67 -12.74 -2.09
CA THR A 37 -16.24 -12.47 -1.95
C THR A 37 -15.72 -11.87 -3.24
N GLU A 38 -14.63 -11.11 -3.17
CA GLU A 38 -13.94 -10.57 -4.34
C GLU A 38 -12.55 -11.18 -4.45
N ASN A 39 -12.07 -11.36 -5.68
CA ASN A 39 -10.66 -11.68 -5.90
C ASN A 39 -9.79 -10.51 -5.44
N GLN A 40 -8.58 -10.79 -4.96
CA GLN A 40 -7.64 -9.74 -4.55
C GLN A 40 -7.40 -8.74 -5.69
N VAL A 41 -7.52 -7.45 -5.38
CA VAL A 41 -7.14 -6.34 -6.25
C VAL A 41 -5.96 -5.62 -5.61
N ASP A 42 -4.82 -5.56 -6.31
CA ASP A 42 -3.61 -4.96 -5.79
C ASP A 42 -3.83 -3.48 -5.41
N GLY A 43 -3.33 -3.11 -4.23
CA GLY A 43 -3.53 -1.78 -3.66
C GLY A 43 -4.94 -1.49 -3.14
N TYR A 44 -5.86 -2.45 -3.15
CA TYR A 44 -7.21 -2.27 -2.59
C TYR A 44 -7.49 -3.25 -1.46
N THR A 45 -8.20 -2.78 -0.44
CA THR A 45 -8.75 -3.60 0.63
C THR A 45 -10.27 -3.64 0.51
N PRO A 46 -10.88 -4.84 0.32
CA PRO A 46 -12.33 -4.96 0.23
C PRO A 46 -12.98 -4.94 1.60
N GLU A 47 -14.13 -4.27 1.71
CA GLU A 47 -15.04 -4.30 2.84
C GLU A 47 -16.42 -4.78 2.36
N ILE A 48 -16.89 -5.90 2.91
CA ILE A 48 -18.15 -6.54 2.49
C ILE A 48 -19.23 -6.28 3.55
N THR A 49 -20.29 -5.57 3.17
CA THR A 49 -21.47 -5.33 4.01
C THR A 49 -22.71 -5.91 3.34
N GLY A 50 -23.18 -7.05 3.85
CA GLY A 50 -24.22 -7.84 3.18
C GLY A 50 -23.71 -8.34 1.83
N TYR A 51 -24.27 -7.80 0.75
CA TYR A 51 -23.83 -8.08 -0.63
C TYR A 51 -23.15 -6.88 -1.29
N ASN A 52 -22.93 -5.77 -0.58
CA ASN A 52 -22.20 -4.64 -1.13
C ASN A 52 -20.71 -4.84 -0.87
N ILE A 53 -19.89 -4.68 -1.90
CA ILE A 53 -18.43 -4.72 -1.83
C ILE A 53 -17.93 -3.28 -1.99
N THR A 54 -17.17 -2.80 -1.02
CA THR A 54 -16.52 -1.48 -1.08
C THR A 54 -15.02 -1.66 -1.08
N ASN A 55 -14.34 -1.19 -2.13
CA ASN A 55 -12.90 -1.24 -2.24
C ASN A 55 -12.26 0.06 -1.77
N LYS A 56 -11.36 -0.02 -0.79
CA LYS A 56 -10.58 1.11 -0.28
C LYS A 56 -9.15 1.04 -0.81
N TYR A 57 -8.75 2.05 -1.58
CA TYR A 57 -7.38 2.14 -2.08
C TYR A 57 -6.41 2.41 -0.93
N THR A 58 -5.46 1.51 -0.75
CA THR A 58 -4.34 1.60 0.18
C THR A 58 -3.07 1.46 -0.65
N PRO A 59 -2.46 2.57 -1.10
CA PRO A 59 -1.26 2.51 -1.91
C PRO A 59 -0.15 1.75 -1.16
N GLU A 60 0.59 0.91 -1.88
CA GLU A 60 1.82 0.37 -1.33
C GLU A 60 2.79 1.53 -1.07
N VAL A 61 3.41 1.51 0.09
CA VAL A 61 4.44 2.47 0.45
C VAL A 61 5.76 1.78 0.71
N THR A 62 6.84 2.50 0.49
CA THR A 62 8.21 2.08 0.81
C THR A 62 8.91 3.13 1.68
N ASN A 63 10.01 2.72 2.30
CA ASN A 63 10.88 3.60 3.07
C ASN A 63 12.29 3.58 2.46
N VAL A 64 12.95 4.73 2.47
CA VAL A 64 14.35 4.86 2.02
C VAL A 64 15.17 5.40 3.17
N SER A 65 16.14 4.63 3.66
CA SER A 65 17.03 5.04 4.74
C SER A 65 18.49 4.91 4.35
N GLY A 66 19.34 5.66 5.05
CA GLY A 66 20.78 5.63 4.82
C GLY A 66 21.55 6.33 5.94
N VAL A 67 22.88 6.21 5.86
CA VAL A 67 23.81 6.85 6.79
C VAL A 67 24.90 7.54 5.99
N LYS A 68 25.24 8.77 6.37
CA LYS A 68 26.40 9.48 5.85
C LYS A 68 27.65 9.09 6.65
N THR A 69 28.61 8.47 5.99
CA THR A 69 29.95 8.26 6.52
C THR A 69 30.91 9.36 6.05
N TRP A 70 31.77 9.81 6.96
CA TRP A 70 32.83 10.78 6.69
C TRP A 70 34.20 10.10 6.77
N GLU A 71 34.89 9.98 5.63
CA GLU A 71 36.28 9.50 5.54
C GLU A 71 37.23 10.70 5.50
N ASP A 72 37.42 11.37 6.64
CA ASP A 72 38.14 12.66 6.76
C ASP A 72 39.10 12.70 7.97
N ASN A 73 39.60 11.52 8.39
CA ASN A 73 40.47 11.34 9.55
C ASN A 73 39.91 11.97 10.83
N ASN A 74 38.63 11.70 11.11
CA ASN A 74 37.90 12.27 12.25
C ASN A 74 37.92 13.81 12.25
N ASN A 75 37.63 14.40 11.08
CA ASN A 75 37.60 15.84 10.87
C ASN A 75 38.93 16.55 11.21
N GLN A 76 40.08 15.94 10.86
CA GLN A 76 41.43 16.45 11.18
C GLN A 76 41.62 17.92 10.79
N ASP A 77 41.11 18.32 9.63
CA ASP A 77 41.26 19.68 9.09
C ASP A 77 40.16 20.64 9.54
N GLY A 78 39.19 20.18 10.32
CA GLY A 78 38.06 21.00 10.79
C GLY A 78 37.13 21.49 9.68
N LYS A 79 37.09 20.81 8.54
CA LYS A 79 36.32 21.21 7.35
C LYS A 79 34.94 20.55 7.25
N ARG A 80 34.65 19.53 8.06
CA ARG A 80 33.35 18.87 8.06
C ARG A 80 32.26 19.89 8.43
N PRO A 81 31.20 20.04 7.62
CA PRO A 81 30.09 20.92 7.94
C PRO A 81 29.31 20.37 9.14
N GLU A 82 28.61 21.25 9.84
CA GLU A 82 27.75 20.85 10.96
C GLU A 82 26.56 19.99 10.50
N LYS A 83 26.08 20.23 9.28
CA LYS A 83 24.92 19.57 8.69
C LYS A 83 25.03 19.46 7.17
N ILE A 84 24.28 18.52 6.59
CA ILE A 84 24.08 18.36 5.15
C ILE A 84 22.59 18.29 4.84
N THR A 85 22.24 18.49 3.57
CA THR A 85 20.90 18.19 3.06
C THR A 85 20.96 16.95 2.18
N VAL A 86 20.13 15.95 2.50
CA VAL A 86 19.92 14.76 1.67
C VAL A 86 18.61 14.95 0.92
N ASN A 87 18.66 14.88 -0.41
CA ASN A 87 17.48 15.00 -1.27
C ASN A 87 17.03 13.62 -1.72
N LEU A 88 15.73 13.34 -1.63
CA LEU A 88 15.09 12.17 -2.22
C LEU A 88 14.58 12.54 -3.61
N LEU A 89 14.95 11.75 -4.62
CA LEU A 89 14.55 11.96 -6.00
C LEU A 89 13.73 10.77 -6.51
N VAL A 90 12.70 11.05 -7.31
CA VAL A 90 11.97 10.08 -8.11
C VAL A 90 12.17 10.46 -9.57
N ASP A 91 12.69 9.52 -10.38
CA ASP A 91 13.01 9.74 -11.80
C ASP A 91 13.87 10.99 -12.08
N GLY A 92 14.73 11.35 -11.13
CA GLY A 92 15.62 12.52 -11.23
C GLY A 92 15.00 13.84 -10.76
N GLU A 93 13.72 13.87 -10.37
CA GLU A 93 13.08 15.03 -9.78
C GLU A 93 13.06 14.94 -8.25
N GLN A 94 13.39 16.04 -7.56
CA GLN A 94 13.38 16.08 -6.11
C GLN A 94 11.94 16.05 -5.58
N VAL A 95 11.64 15.09 -4.70
CA VAL A 95 10.32 14.91 -4.08
C VAL A 95 10.31 15.19 -2.58
N ASP A 96 11.47 15.06 -1.91
CA ASP A 96 11.62 15.36 -0.49
C ASP A 96 13.08 15.73 -0.15
N SER A 97 13.32 16.28 1.04
CA SER A 97 14.67 16.53 1.55
C SER A 97 14.72 16.51 3.08
N LYS A 98 15.87 16.09 3.63
CA LYS A 98 16.14 16.14 5.07
C LYS A 98 17.47 16.79 5.36
N GLU A 99 17.48 17.63 6.39
CA GLU A 99 18.71 18.09 7.02
C GLU A 99 19.21 17.02 7.98
N VAL A 100 20.50 16.68 7.88
CA VAL A 100 21.14 15.59 8.62
C VAL A 100 22.42 16.10 9.24
N SER A 101 22.62 15.80 10.52
CA SER A 101 23.77 16.28 11.28
C SER A 101 24.37 15.20 12.17
N ALA A 102 25.38 15.58 12.96
CA ALA A 102 25.97 14.70 13.95
C ALA A 102 24.98 14.27 15.06
N SER A 103 23.97 15.09 15.42
CA SER A 103 22.97 14.71 16.44
C SER A 103 22.09 13.56 16.00
N ASP A 104 21.91 13.39 14.68
CA ASP A 104 21.13 12.31 14.08
C ASP A 104 21.98 11.05 13.82
N ASN A 105 23.20 11.01 14.37
CA ASN A 105 24.23 10.03 14.03
C ASN A 105 24.45 9.92 12.50
N TRP A 106 24.29 11.04 11.80
CA TRP A 106 24.36 11.11 10.33
C TRP A 106 23.40 10.16 9.59
N SER A 107 22.34 9.70 10.27
CA SER A 107 21.33 8.82 9.69
C SER A 107 20.12 9.60 9.18
N TYR A 108 19.45 9.06 8.16
CA TYR A 108 18.22 9.62 7.61
C TYR A 108 17.28 8.51 7.16
N GLU A 109 15.99 8.83 7.14
CA GLU A 109 14.92 7.95 6.68
C GLU A 109 13.81 8.78 6.05
N PHE A 110 13.33 8.38 4.89
CA PHE A 110 12.11 8.87 4.25
C PHE A 110 11.08 7.74 4.35
N THR A 111 9.91 8.02 4.90
CA THR A 111 8.87 7.02 5.15
C THR A 111 7.61 7.29 4.36
N ASN A 112 6.79 6.27 4.18
CA ASN A 112 5.48 6.36 3.51
C ASN A 112 5.59 6.89 2.07
N LEU A 113 6.67 6.55 1.37
CA LEU A 113 6.85 6.94 -0.03
C LEU A 113 5.93 6.08 -0.89
N PRO A 114 5.05 6.66 -1.72
CA PRO A 114 4.29 5.88 -2.68
C PRO A 114 5.23 5.03 -3.53
N LYS A 115 4.90 3.75 -3.67
CA LYS A 115 5.67 2.81 -4.50
C LYS A 115 5.34 2.96 -5.98
#